data_AF-A0A924DXY2-F1
#
_entry.id   AF-A0A924DXY2-F1
#
_cell.length_a   1.000
_cell.length_b   1.000
_cell.length_c   1.000
_cell.angle_alpha   90.00
_cell.angle_beta   90.00
_cell.angle_gamma   90.00
#
_symmetry.space_group_name_H-M   'P 1'
#
loop_
_entity.id
_entity.type
_entity.pdbx_description
1 polymer ?
#
loop_
_entity_poly.entity_id
_entity_poly.type
_entity_poly.pdbx_seq_one_letter_code
_entity_poly.pdbx_strand_id
1 'polypeptide(L)'
;MIDLSVVGGEPGGYVVAIRAVQLGMSVTPIEREASGGDCLHCGCIPSKALLRHVAVLKLVHHTADFGNSVSRMATRLPHHDTQAAIPLIQWPEIPRPSLYMRWSSL
;
A
#
# COMPACT_ATOMS: atom_id res chain seq x y z
N MET A 1 -28.44 9.32 -6.32
CA MET A 1 -28.30 9.63 -4.88
C MET A 1 -27.03 8.97 -4.38
N ILE A 2 -26.34 9.52 -3.38
CA ILE A 2 -25.21 8.86 -2.71
C ILE A 2 -25.73 8.43 -1.35
N ASP A 3 -25.54 7.17 -0.99
CA ASP A 3 -26.01 6.61 0.28
C ASP A 3 -24.94 6.72 1.37
N LEU A 4 -23.66 6.75 0.97
CA LEU A 4 -22.53 6.84 1.88
C LEU A 4 -21.39 7.66 1.25
N SER A 5 -20.87 8.63 2.00
CA SER A 5 -19.59 9.29 1.68
C SER A 5 -18.53 8.85 2.69
N VAL A 6 -17.36 8.48 2.18
CA VAL A 6 -16.22 8.05 3.00
C VAL A 6 -15.10 9.05 2.81
N VAL A 7 -14.70 9.72 3.88
CA VAL A 7 -13.56 10.65 3.86
C VAL A 7 -12.35 9.95 4.44
N GLY A 8 -11.28 9.84 3.64
CA GLY A 8 -10.08 9.09 3.96
C GLY A 8 -10.06 7.72 3.27
N GLY A 9 -8.97 7.45 2.56
CA GLY A 9 -8.65 6.22 1.85
C GLY A 9 -7.69 5.33 2.62
N GLU A 10 -7.63 5.45 3.95
CA GLU A 10 -6.87 4.57 4.82
C GLU A 10 -7.51 3.16 4.92
N PRO A 11 -6.86 2.16 5.55
CA PRO A 11 -7.42 0.82 5.72
C PRO A 11 -8.85 0.76 6.26
N GLY A 12 -9.25 1.67 7.14
CA GLY A 12 -10.65 1.76 7.57
C GLY A 12 -11.57 2.26 6.45
N GLY A 13 -11.18 3.34 5.77
CA GLY A 13 -12.01 4.02 4.79
C GLY A 13 -12.26 3.18 3.53
N TYR A 14 -11.22 2.63 2.90
CA TYR A 14 -11.43 1.83 1.70
C TYR A 14 -12.16 0.50 2.01
N VAL A 15 -11.96 -0.10 3.20
CA VAL A 15 -12.68 -1.31 3.60
C VAL A 15 -14.17 -1.02 3.77
N VAL A 16 -14.52 0.10 4.42
CA VAL A 16 -15.91 0.54 4.56
C VAL A 16 -16.53 0.81 3.19
N ALA A 17 -15.82 1.50 2.30
CA ALA A 17 -16.30 1.81 0.96
C ALA A 17 -16.57 0.53 0.14
N ILE A 18 -15.61 -0.40 0.11
CA ILE A 18 -15.77 -1.69 -0.59
C ILE A 18 -16.95 -2.46 -0.01
N ARG A 19 -17.07 -2.53 1.33
CA ARG A 19 -18.15 -3.28 1.97
C ARG A 19 -19.52 -2.68 1.68
N ALA A 20 -19.64 -1.35 1.66
CA ALA A 20 -20.88 -0.67 1.35
C ALA A 20 -21.31 -0.88 -0.11
N VAL A 21 -20.37 -0.85 -1.07
CA VAL A 21 -20.66 -1.17 -2.48
C VAL A 21 -21.13 -2.62 -2.63
N GLN A 22 -20.51 -3.57 -1.93
CA GLN A 22 -20.96 -4.98 -1.93
C GLN A 22 -22.38 -5.16 -1.38
N LEU A 23 -22.86 -4.24 -0.54
CA LEU A 23 -24.22 -4.22 0.00
C LEU A 23 -25.21 -3.47 -0.92
N GLY A 24 -24.77 -3.04 -2.11
CA GLY A 24 -25.61 -2.35 -3.09
C GLY A 24 -25.76 -0.84 -2.85
N MET A 25 -24.97 -0.26 -1.94
CA MET A 25 -25.01 1.18 -1.67
C MET A 25 -24.24 1.96 -2.74
N SER A 26 -24.73 3.14 -3.09
CA SER A 26 -23.96 4.11 -3.86
C SER A 26 -22.98 4.84 -2.95
N VAL A 27 -21.68 4.64 -3.17
CA VAL A 27 -20.61 5.16 -2.30
C VAL A 27 -19.76 6.19 -3.03
N THR A 28 -19.40 7.25 -2.30
CA THR A 28 -18.42 8.27 -2.76
C THR A 28 -17.24 8.34 -1.79
N PRO A 29 -16.10 7.70 -2.11
CA PRO A 29 -14.86 7.87 -1.39
C PRO A 29 -14.19 9.20 -1.76
N ILE A 30 -13.60 9.87 -0.78
CA ILE A 30 -12.91 11.16 -0.90
C ILE A 30 -11.54 11.00 -0.23
N GLU A 31 -10.48 11.15 -1.01
CA GLU A 31 -9.09 11.12 -0.52
C GLU A 31 -8.32 12.25 -1.19
N ARG A 32 -7.43 12.91 -0.44
CA ARG A 32 -6.59 14.00 -0.92
C ARG A 32 -5.33 13.46 -1.61
N GLU A 33 -4.77 12.38 -1.07
CA GLU A 33 -3.49 11.82 -1.48
C GLU A 33 -3.69 10.45 -2.16
N ALA A 34 -2.67 9.58 -2.12
CA ALA A 34 -2.77 8.24 -2.66
C ALA A 34 -3.63 7.34 -1.75
N SER A 35 -4.43 6.46 -2.35
CA SER A 35 -5.24 5.50 -1.62
C SER A 35 -4.37 4.49 -0.87
N GLY A 36 -4.78 4.10 0.33
CA GLY A 36 -4.03 3.22 1.23
C GLY A 36 -3.50 3.93 2.49
N GLY A 37 -3.57 5.26 2.54
CA GLY A 37 -3.22 6.05 3.72
C GLY A 37 -1.77 5.89 4.16
N ASP A 38 -1.51 6.20 5.43
CA ASP A 38 -0.15 6.11 5.98
C ASP A 38 0.31 4.66 6.02
N CYS A 39 -0.58 3.72 6.37
CA CYS A 39 -0.26 2.30 6.48
C CYS A 39 0.46 1.76 5.24
N LEU A 40 0.03 2.17 4.04
CA LEU A 40 0.60 1.73 2.76
C LEU A 40 1.84 2.53 2.37
N HIS A 41 1.86 3.85 2.59
CA HIS A 41 2.90 4.72 2.02
C HIS A 41 4.07 5.01 2.96
N CYS A 42 3.82 5.25 4.25
CA CYS A 42 4.83 5.73 5.20
C CYS A 42 4.74 5.10 6.60
N GLY A 43 3.90 4.07 6.77
CA GLY A 43 3.59 3.47 8.07
C GLY A 43 3.98 2.00 8.17
N CYS A 44 3.03 1.17 8.58
CA CYS A 44 3.26 -0.22 8.97
C CYS A 44 3.81 -1.10 7.85
N ILE A 45 3.31 -0.97 6.61
CA ILE A 45 3.71 -1.82 5.48
C ILE A 45 5.18 -1.55 5.10
N PRO A 46 5.61 -0.32 4.79
CA PRO A 46 7.01 -0.06 4.44
C PRO A 46 7.97 -0.38 5.60
N SER A 47 7.55 -0.09 6.85
CA SER A 47 8.35 -0.42 8.03
C SER A 47 8.59 -1.93 8.17
N LYS A 48 7.54 -2.75 7.99
CA LYS A 48 7.66 -4.22 8.06
C LYS A 48 8.48 -4.79 6.91
N ALA A 49 8.33 -4.25 5.70
CA ALA A 49 9.17 -4.64 4.56
C ALA A 49 10.65 -4.39 4.85
N LEU A 50 10.99 -3.21 5.38
CA LEU A 50 12.35 -2.85 5.75
C LEU A 50 12.91 -3.76 6.86
N LEU A 51 12.12 -4.03 7.90
CA LEU A 51 12.51 -4.95 8.98
C LEU A 51 12.81 -6.36 8.45
N ARG A 52 12.04 -6.85 7.49
CA ARG A 52 12.31 -8.14 6.85
C ARG A 52 13.61 -8.13 6.05
N HIS A 53 13.89 -7.05 5.31
CA HIS A 53 15.18 -6.90 4.62
C HIS A 53 16.35 -6.95 5.61
N VAL A 54 16.27 -6.23 6.72
CA VAL A 54 17.30 -6.25 7.77
C VAL A 54 17.44 -7.64 8.40
N ALA A 55 16.35 -8.37 8.61
CA ALA A 55 16.41 -9.74 9.12
C ALA A 55 17.17 -10.68 8.18
N VAL A 56 16.96 -10.56 6.87
CA VAL A 56 17.70 -11.34 5.86
C VAL A 56 19.17 -10.93 5.83
N LEU A 57 19.48 -9.63 5.89
CA LEU A 57 20.85 -9.14 5.97
C LEU A 57 21.60 -9.74 7.16
N LYS A 58 20.96 -9.72 8.34
CA LYS A 58 21.52 -10.33 9.56
C LYS A 58 21.79 -11.82 9.36
N LEU A 59 20.86 -12.57 8.78
CA LEU A 59 21.06 -13.98 8.50
C LEU A 59 22.27 -14.21 7.60
N VAL A 60 22.42 -13.43 6.52
CA VAL A 60 23.57 -13.52 5.61
C VAL A 60 24.88 -13.17 6.33
N HIS A 61 24.89 -12.18 7.21
CA HIS A 61 26.08 -11.87 8.01
C HIS A 61 26.50 -13.03 8.93
N HIS A 62 25.55 -13.80 9.45
CA HIS A 62 25.81 -14.95 10.31
C HIS A 62 26.09 -16.26 9.54
N THR A 63 26.08 -16.27 8.19
CA THR A 63 26.36 -17.52 7.46
C THR A 63 27.81 -17.97 7.60
N ALA A 64 28.73 -17.06 7.96
CA ALA A 64 30.13 -17.38 8.24
C ALA A 64 30.27 -18.37 9.41
N ASP A 65 29.38 -18.28 10.40
CA ASP A 65 29.35 -19.18 11.57
C ASP A 65 29.01 -20.63 11.17
N PHE A 66 28.45 -20.82 9.98
CA PHE A 66 28.11 -22.13 9.40
C PHE A 66 29.12 -22.59 8.33
N GLY A 67 30.28 -21.93 8.22
CA GLY A 67 31.32 -22.29 7.24
C GLY A 67 31.09 -21.77 5.82
N ASN A 68 30.09 -20.90 5.62
CA ASN A 68 29.80 -20.32 4.30
C ASN A 68 30.46 -18.95 4.14
N SER A 69 31.07 -18.70 2.98
CA SER A 69 31.67 -17.40 2.64
C SER A 69 30.82 -16.64 1.62
N VAL A 70 30.50 -15.38 1.92
CA VAL A 70 29.74 -14.48 1.04
C VAL A 70 30.64 -13.31 0.65
N SER A 71 31.02 -13.22 -0.63
CA SER A 71 32.03 -12.24 -1.10
C SER A 71 31.47 -10.84 -1.33
N ARG A 72 30.22 -10.73 -1.80
CA ARG A 72 29.58 -9.44 -2.06
C ARG A 72 28.07 -9.58 -2.02
N MET A 73 27.42 -8.75 -1.22
CA MET A 73 25.97 -8.61 -1.26
C MET A 73 25.62 -7.13 -1.49
N ALA A 74 24.98 -6.86 -2.62
CA ALA A 74 24.44 -5.54 -2.91
C ALA A 74 22.97 -5.50 -2.47
N THR A 75 22.66 -4.62 -1.52
CA THR A 75 21.28 -4.43 -1.08
C THR A 75 20.77 -3.12 -1.61
N ARG A 76 19.68 -3.18 -2.38
CA ARG A 76 18.92 -1.98 -2.75
C ARG A 76 17.82 -1.82 -1.72
N LEU A 77 17.95 -0.81 -0.86
CA LEU A 77 16.87 -0.46 0.06
C LEU A 77 15.71 0.11 -0.75
N PRO A 78 14.45 -0.19 -0.36
CA PRO A 78 13.32 0.55 -0.90
C PRO A 78 13.53 2.04 -0.59
N HIS A 79 13.63 2.87 -1.64
CA HIS A 79 13.78 4.31 -1.48
C HIS A 79 12.57 4.88 -0.75
N HIS A 80 12.78 5.90 0.10
CA HIS A 80 11.73 6.63 0.80
C HIS A 80 10.76 7.37 -0.15
N ASP A 81 11.10 7.47 -1.44
CA ASP A 81 10.19 7.81 -2.54
C ASP A 81 9.24 6.64 -2.86
N THR A 82 8.51 6.17 -1.86
CA THR A 82 7.52 5.09 -2.01
C THR A 82 6.29 5.51 -2.80
N GLN A 83 6.14 6.81 -3.13
CA GLN A 83 5.17 7.24 -4.14
C GLN A 83 5.44 6.64 -5.53
N ALA A 84 6.68 6.21 -5.81
CA ALA A 84 7.06 5.67 -7.12
C ALA A 84 7.22 4.14 -7.17
N ALA A 85 7.31 3.44 -6.02
CA ALA A 85 7.86 2.07 -5.97
C ALA A 85 6.93 0.98 -5.43
N ILE A 86 5.76 1.33 -4.88
CA ILE A 86 4.65 0.37 -4.93
C ILE A 86 4.27 0.37 -6.41
N PRO A 87 4.46 -0.71 -7.19
CA PRO A 87 3.80 -0.77 -8.48
C PRO A 87 2.36 -0.49 -8.12
N LEU A 88 1.84 0.66 -8.56
CA LEU A 88 0.43 0.98 -8.44
C LEU A 88 -0.24 -0.35 -8.71
N ILE A 89 -0.85 -0.96 -7.69
CA ILE A 89 -1.81 -2.01 -7.96
C ILE A 89 -2.70 -1.26 -8.93
N GLN A 90 -2.58 -1.61 -10.22
CA GLN A 90 -3.31 -0.97 -11.29
C GLN A 90 -4.72 -1.43 -11.01
N TRP A 91 -5.32 -0.75 -10.04
CA TRP A 91 -6.73 -0.69 -9.84
C TRP A 91 -7.26 -0.36 -11.22
N PRO A 92 -8.06 -1.28 -11.80
CA PRO A 92 -8.43 -1.25 -13.20
C PRO A 92 -8.79 0.18 -13.57
N GLU A 93 -8.02 0.74 -14.52
CA GLU A 93 -7.96 2.14 -14.93
C GLU A 93 -9.08 2.99 -14.33
N ILE A 94 -8.89 3.43 -13.07
CA ILE A 94 -9.82 4.35 -12.48
C ILE A 94 -9.52 5.71 -13.14
N PRO A 95 -10.43 6.27 -13.95
CA PRO A 95 -10.17 7.49 -14.68
C PRO A 95 -9.79 8.60 -13.70
N ARG A 96 -8.62 9.22 -13.88
CA ARG A 96 -8.24 10.43 -13.16
C ARG A 96 -9.00 11.61 -13.77
N PRO A 97 -10.11 12.06 -13.17
CA PRO A 97 -10.26 13.50 -12.99
C PRO A 97 -11.11 13.94 -11.77
N SER A 98 -10.75 15.08 -11.21
CA SER A 98 -11.60 16.02 -10.44
C SER A 98 -12.59 15.42 -9.41
N LEU A 99 -12.15 15.38 -8.16
CA LEU A 99 -12.89 15.61 -6.91
C LEU A 99 -14.11 14.73 -6.53
N TYR A 100 -14.69 13.91 -7.41
CA TYR A 100 -15.87 13.11 -7.07
C TYR A 100 -15.91 11.79 -7.84
N MET A 101 -15.48 10.70 -7.21
CA MET A 101 -15.77 9.35 -7.72
C MET A 101 -17.08 8.84 -7.16
N ARG A 102 -17.97 8.42 -8.07
CA ARG A 102 -19.17 7.68 -7.73
C ARG A 102 -18.89 6.22 -8.08
N TRP A 103 -18.80 5.37 -7.05
CA TRP A 103 -18.71 3.94 -7.27
C TRP A 103 -20.13 3.39 -7.36
N SER A 104 -20.60 3.17 -8.59
CA SER A 104 -21.83 2.42 -8.86
C SER A 104 -21.45 0.95 -9.07
N SER A 105 -21.97 0.09 -8.18
CA SER A 105 -22.00 -1.37 -8.24
C SER A 105 -21.50 -1.98 -9.56
N LEU A 106 -20.35 -2.66 -9.50
CA LEU A 106 -19.92 -3.64 -10.52
C LEU A 106 -20.95 -4.76 -10.67
#